data_AF-A0A1E3X3T8-F1
#
_entry.id   AF-A0A1E3X3T8-F1
#
_cell.length_a   1.000
_cell.length_b   1.000
_cell.length_c   1.000
_cell.angle_alpha   90.00
_cell.angle_beta   90.00
_cell.angle_gamma   90.00
#
_symmetry.space_group_name_H-M   'P 1'
#
loop_
_entity.id
_entity.type
_entity.pdbx_description
1 polymer ?
#
loop_
_entity_poly.entity_id
_entity_poly.type
_entity_poly.pdbx_seq_one_letter_code
_entity_poly.pdbx_strand_id
1 'polypeptide(L)'
;MKYCIIVPDGMADYKLEKLGGRTPLEVARTPNLDNIAFNGLLGLVNTIPKGLAPGSDIAGLSVLGYNPEVYYTGRAPLEAASLGIKLGKEDWAVRCNLITINNEILEDFSAGHISDKEAELIISILNERLGNNNINFYAGKSYRNIMIYKGNTRIEADCTPPHDIIGKSIKNNLPKGRGSEILIDLMENSYHILVNHDINKVRIDLGENPANMIWLWGQGQRPSLIPFKVLYGVSGAVITGVDLLKGMATYLA
;
A
#
# COMPACT_ATOMS: atom_id res chain seq x y z
N MET A 1 14.37 -31.58 2.07
CA MET A 1 14.87 -30.57 1.10
C MET A 1 14.47 -29.19 1.59
N LYS A 2 15.27 -28.14 1.34
CA LYS A 2 14.91 -26.75 1.66
C LYS A 2 14.72 -25.99 0.34
N TYR A 3 13.84 -25.00 0.33
CA TYR A 3 13.54 -24.18 -0.84
C TYR A 3 13.89 -22.72 -0.56
N CYS A 4 14.36 -22.00 -1.57
CA CYS A 4 14.60 -20.57 -1.54
C CYS A 4 13.99 -19.93 -2.78
N ILE A 5 13.05 -19.02 -2.59
CA ILE A 5 12.44 -18.22 -3.65
C ILE A 5 13.00 -16.80 -3.52
N ILE A 6 13.65 -16.32 -4.57
CA ILE A 6 14.22 -14.97 -4.62
C ILE A 6 13.41 -14.17 -5.63
N VAL A 7 12.78 -13.09 -5.18
CA VAL A 7 11.98 -12.19 -6.02
C VAL A 7 12.73 -10.86 -6.16
N PRO A 8 13.41 -10.63 -7.28
CA PRO A 8 14.01 -9.34 -7.59
C PRO A 8 12.93 -8.38 -8.09
N ASP A 9 12.36 -7.60 -7.17
CA ASP A 9 11.25 -6.68 -7.46
C ASP A 9 11.62 -5.68 -8.58
N GLY A 10 10.73 -5.51 -9.56
CA GLY A 10 10.94 -4.62 -10.70
C GLY A 10 12.07 -5.01 -11.67
N MET A 11 12.58 -6.25 -11.64
CA MET A 11 13.71 -6.67 -12.48
C MET A 11 13.39 -6.74 -13.99
N ALA A 12 12.14 -7.05 -14.33
CA ALA A 12 11.70 -7.09 -15.72
C ALA A 12 11.57 -5.66 -16.27
N ASP A 13 12.08 -5.43 -17.48
CA ASP A 13 12.06 -4.11 -18.12
C ASP A 13 11.99 -4.27 -19.65
N TYR A 14 11.74 -3.16 -20.32
CA TYR A 14 11.77 -3.04 -21.76
C TYR A 14 13.20 -2.87 -22.28
N LYS A 15 13.36 -3.12 -23.58
CA LYS A 15 14.59 -2.80 -24.30
C LYS A 15 14.72 -1.29 -24.42
N LEU A 16 15.90 -0.77 -24.10
CA LEU A 16 16.16 0.68 -24.10
C LEU A 16 17.17 1.04 -25.20
N GLU A 17 16.88 2.10 -25.95
CA GLU A 17 17.76 2.59 -27.02
C GLU A 17 19.15 2.98 -26.48
N LYS A 18 19.21 3.68 -25.34
CA LYS A 18 20.46 4.04 -24.65
C LYS A 18 21.31 2.84 -24.21
N LEU A 19 20.72 1.63 -24.20
CA LEU A 19 21.38 0.36 -23.90
C LEU A 19 21.66 -0.47 -25.15
N GLY A 20 21.57 0.12 -26.35
CA GLY A 20 21.75 -0.58 -27.61
C GLY A 20 20.61 -1.57 -27.91
N GLY A 21 19.39 -1.27 -27.48
CA GLY A 21 18.22 -2.15 -27.69
C GLY A 21 18.19 -3.37 -26.77
N ARG A 22 18.84 -3.29 -25.60
CA ARG A 22 18.89 -4.34 -24.57
C ARG A 22 18.14 -3.89 -23.32
N THR A 23 17.75 -4.84 -22.47
CA THR A 23 17.19 -4.54 -21.15
C THR A 23 18.30 -4.22 -20.15
N PRO A 24 18.01 -3.53 -19.03
CA PRO A 24 18.99 -3.34 -17.96
C PRO A 24 19.57 -4.65 -17.43
N LEU A 25 18.75 -5.71 -17.31
CA LEU A 25 19.21 -7.02 -16.87
C LEU A 25 20.20 -7.64 -17.87
N GLU A 26 19.95 -7.52 -19.17
CA GLU A 26 20.87 -8.04 -20.20
C GLU A 26 22.23 -7.32 -20.17
N VAL A 27 22.25 -6.01 -19.91
CA VAL A 27 23.49 -5.22 -19.87
C VAL A 27 24.24 -5.37 -18.55
N ALA A 28 23.54 -5.68 -17.46
CA ALA A 28 24.14 -5.85 -16.14
C ALA A 28 25.13 -7.03 -16.12
N ARG A 29 26.22 -6.88 -15.36
CA ARG A 29 27.15 -7.97 -15.09
C ARG A 29 26.61 -8.83 -13.95
N THR A 30 25.98 -9.95 -14.28
CA THR A 30 25.27 -10.81 -13.32
C THR A 30 25.79 -12.26 -13.25
N PRO A 31 27.11 -12.48 -13.05
CA PRO A 31 27.73 -13.81 -13.20
C PRO A 31 27.09 -14.89 -12.32
N ASN A 32 26.56 -14.53 -11.15
CA ASN A 32 25.87 -15.47 -10.27
C ASN A 32 24.48 -15.88 -10.80
N LEU A 33 23.71 -14.94 -11.35
CA LEU A 33 22.42 -15.26 -11.97
C LEU A 33 22.64 -16.03 -13.27
N ASP A 34 23.66 -15.67 -14.04
CA ASP A 34 24.04 -16.35 -15.28
C ASP A 34 24.42 -17.80 -14.99
N ASN A 35 25.17 -18.05 -13.91
CA ASN A 35 25.53 -19.39 -13.47
C ASN A 35 24.31 -20.21 -12.99
N ILE A 36 23.35 -19.60 -12.29
CA ILE A 36 22.10 -20.26 -11.90
C ILE A 36 21.27 -20.62 -13.15
N ALA A 37 21.18 -19.69 -14.11
CA ALA A 37 20.48 -19.91 -15.37
C ALA A 37 21.11 -21.03 -16.21
N PHE A 38 22.44 -21.07 -16.29
CA PHE A 38 23.19 -22.08 -17.06
C PHE A 38 23.06 -23.50 -16.48
N ASN A 39 23.05 -23.63 -15.14
CA ASN A 39 22.96 -24.91 -14.46
C ASN A 39 21.53 -25.29 -14.04
N GLY A 40 20.54 -24.49 -14.44
CA GLY A 40 19.14 -24.60 -14.01
C GLY A 40 18.17 -24.84 -15.16
N LEU A 41 16.89 -24.61 -14.85
CA LEU A 41 15.82 -24.57 -15.84
C LEU A 41 15.28 -23.15 -15.94
N LEU A 42 15.16 -22.65 -17.17
CA LEU A 42 14.59 -21.34 -17.45
C LEU A 42 13.15 -21.44 -17.93
N GLY A 43 12.38 -20.41 -17.63
CA GLY A 43 11.00 -20.27 -18.07
C GLY A 43 10.50 -18.85 -17.88
N LEU A 44 9.33 -18.56 -18.44
CA LEU A 44 8.60 -17.33 -18.22
C LEU A 44 7.49 -17.59 -17.20
N VAL A 45 7.24 -16.62 -16.33
CA VAL A 45 6.17 -16.68 -15.34
C VAL A 45 5.31 -15.43 -15.45
N ASN A 46 4.00 -15.61 -15.38
CA ASN A 46 3.05 -14.52 -15.16
C ASN A 46 2.53 -14.62 -13.74
N THR A 47 2.90 -13.66 -12.89
CA THR A 47 2.51 -13.61 -11.48
C THR A 47 1.22 -12.84 -11.24
N ILE A 48 0.66 -12.21 -12.27
CA ILE A 48 -0.59 -11.43 -12.18
C ILE A 48 -1.68 -12.16 -12.97
N PRO A 49 -2.69 -12.73 -12.29
CA PRO A 49 -3.86 -13.31 -12.94
C PRO A 49 -4.56 -12.31 -13.86
N LYS A 50 -5.21 -12.83 -14.90
CA LYS A 50 -5.91 -12.00 -15.89
C LYS A 50 -7.04 -11.22 -15.20
N GLY A 51 -7.10 -9.91 -15.46
CA GLY A 51 -8.16 -9.05 -14.92
C GLY A 51 -7.84 -8.43 -13.55
N LEU A 52 -6.71 -8.80 -12.94
CA LEU A 52 -6.22 -8.14 -11.74
C LEU A 52 -5.18 -7.07 -12.06
N ALA A 53 -5.16 -6.00 -11.27
CA ALA A 53 -4.17 -4.94 -11.39
C ALA A 53 -2.77 -5.46 -11.00
N PRO A 54 -1.70 -5.05 -11.68
CA PRO A 54 -0.35 -5.45 -11.32
C PRO A 54 0.08 -4.75 -10.02
N GLY A 55 0.27 -5.52 -8.94
CA GLY A 55 0.70 -5.02 -7.63
C GLY A 55 1.48 -6.07 -6.85
N SER A 56 2.39 -5.63 -5.96
CA SER A 56 3.25 -6.51 -5.15
C SER A 56 2.44 -7.37 -4.17
N ASP A 57 1.24 -6.92 -3.79
CA ASP A 57 0.27 -7.69 -3.01
C ASP A 57 -0.24 -8.90 -3.78
N ILE A 58 -0.78 -8.70 -4.98
CA ILE A 58 -1.29 -9.75 -5.86
C ILE A 58 -0.16 -10.69 -6.29
N ALA A 59 0.97 -10.14 -6.73
CA ALA A 59 2.14 -10.93 -7.12
C ALA A 59 2.68 -11.76 -5.95
N GLY A 60 2.71 -11.19 -4.74
CA GLY A 60 3.17 -11.88 -3.54
C GLY A 60 2.31 -13.10 -3.20
N LEU A 61 0.98 -12.96 -3.25
CA LEU A 61 0.06 -14.09 -3.08
C LEU A 61 0.29 -15.18 -4.14
N SER A 62 0.38 -14.79 -5.42
CA SER A 62 0.64 -15.73 -6.52
C SER A 62 1.96 -16.50 -6.34
N VAL A 63 3.04 -15.81 -5.98
CA VAL A 63 4.36 -16.43 -5.75
C VAL A 63 4.33 -17.40 -4.57
N LEU A 64 3.56 -17.09 -3.54
CA LEU A 64 3.36 -17.97 -2.38
C LEU A 64 2.33 -19.08 -2.65
N GLY A 65 1.73 -19.10 -3.83
CA GLY A 65 0.80 -20.14 -4.30
C GLY A 65 -0.65 -19.98 -3.82
N TYR A 66 -1.03 -18.78 -3.38
CA TYR A 66 -2.41 -18.42 -3.03
C TYR A 66 -3.09 -17.76 -4.22
N ASN A 67 -4.27 -18.25 -4.60
CA ASN A 67 -5.07 -17.61 -5.66
C ASN A 67 -5.53 -16.20 -5.22
N PRO A 68 -5.04 -15.11 -5.82
CA PRO A 68 -5.43 -13.76 -5.42
C PRO A 68 -6.92 -13.48 -5.62
N GLU A 69 -7.58 -14.13 -6.60
CA GLU A 69 -9.03 -13.95 -6.81
C GLU A 69 -9.88 -14.46 -5.62
N VAL A 70 -9.34 -15.38 -4.82
CA VAL A 70 -10.02 -15.96 -3.65
C VAL A 70 -9.61 -15.23 -2.38
N TYR A 71 -8.33 -14.86 -2.27
CA TYR A 71 -7.73 -14.48 -1.00
C TYR A 71 -7.40 -13.00 -0.86
N TYR A 72 -7.29 -12.26 -1.96
CA TYR A 72 -6.97 -10.85 -1.90
C TYR A 72 -8.18 -10.04 -1.45
N THR A 73 -8.02 -9.32 -0.35
CA THR A 73 -9.09 -8.49 0.23
C THR A 73 -8.81 -7.00 0.15
N GLY A 74 -7.65 -6.60 -0.38
CA GLY A 74 -7.18 -5.21 -0.40
C GLY A 74 -5.77 -5.07 0.16
N ARG A 75 -5.19 -3.89 -0.06
CA ARG A 75 -3.80 -3.59 0.30
C ARG A 75 -3.63 -3.26 1.79
N ALA A 76 -4.54 -2.45 2.32
CA ALA A 76 -4.47 -1.95 3.68
C ALA A 76 -4.48 -3.05 4.76
N PRO A 77 -5.23 -4.16 4.65
CA PRO A 77 -5.16 -5.25 5.63
C PRO A 77 -3.77 -5.86 5.78
N LEU A 78 -3.06 -6.02 4.67
CA LEU A 78 -1.70 -6.55 4.68
C LEU A 78 -0.74 -5.58 5.37
N GLU A 79 -0.83 -4.29 5.05
CA GLU A 79 0.01 -3.28 5.71
C GLU A 79 -0.32 -3.13 7.19
N ALA A 80 -1.60 -3.17 7.58
CA ALA A 80 -2.03 -3.16 8.97
C ALA A 80 -1.37 -4.31 9.77
N ALA A 81 -1.37 -5.53 9.22
CA ALA A 81 -0.71 -6.66 9.85
C ALA A 81 0.81 -6.46 10.02
N SER A 82 1.47 -5.81 9.05
CA SER A 82 2.91 -5.51 9.12
C SER A 82 3.29 -4.56 10.26
N LEU A 83 2.34 -3.71 10.67
CA LEU A 83 2.41 -2.79 11.81
C LEU A 83 1.95 -3.43 13.13
N GLY A 84 1.55 -4.71 13.11
CA GLY A 84 1.03 -5.42 14.28
C GLY A 84 -0.42 -5.07 14.64
N ILE A 85 -1.14 -4.37 13.76
CA ILE A 85 -2.54 -4.01 13.96
C ILE A 85 -3.40 -5.26 13.70
N LYS A 86 -4.15 -5.69 14.72
CA LYS A 86 -5.03 -6.84 14.62
C LYS A 86 -6.42 -6.41 14.16
N LEU A 87 -6.82 -6.91 13.00
CA LEU A 87 -8.18 -6.75 12.46
C LEU A 87 -9.12 -7.80 13.04
N GLY A 88 -10.28 -7.33 13.52
CA GLY A 88 -11.48 -8.14 13.69
C GLY A 88 -11.99 -8.69 12.36
N LYS A 89 -12.99 -9.58 12.42
CA LYS A 89 -13.56 -10.22 11.22
C LYS A 89 -14.31 -9.22 10.33
N GLU A 90 -14.97 -8.26 10.95
CA GLU A 90 -15.79 -7.26 10.24
C GLU A 90 -15.05 -5.93 10.04
N ASP A 91 -13.87 -5.77 10.64
CA ASP A 91 -13.07 -4.56 10.56
C ASP A 91 -12.57 -4.33 9.12
N TRP A 92 -12.59 -3.06 8.70
CA TRP A 92 -12.02 -2.60 7.45
C TRP A 92 -10.73 -1.84 7.72
N ALA A 93 -9.63 -2.28 7.12
CA ALA A 93 -8.43 -1.46 7.01
C ALA A 93 -8.51 -0.61 5.75
N VAL A 94 -8.05 0.63 5.82
CA VAL A 94 -7.97 1.56 4.69
C VAL A 94 -6.63 2.27 4.75
N ARG A 95 -5.92 2.41 3.64
CA ARG A 95 -4.69 3.22 3.61
C ARG A 95 -5.08 4.67 3.79
N CYS A 96 -4.31 5.39 4.60
CA CYS A 96 -4.47 6.79 4.88
C CYS A 96 -3.19 7.49 4.43
N ASN A 97 -3.19 8.04 3.21
CA ASN A 97 -2.08 8.83 2.73
C ASN A 97 -2.18 10.26 3.25
N LEU A 98 -1.09 10.82 3.76
CA LEU A 98 -0.96 12.28 3.91
C LEU A 98 -0.58 12.88 2.55
N ILE A 99 -1.39 13.81 2.05
CA ILE A 99 -1.21 14.40 0.72
C ILE A 99 -1.17 15.93 0.79
N THR A 100 -0.69 16.53 -0.29
CA THR A 100 -0.73 17.97 -0.56
C THR A 100 -1.72 18.24 -1.66
N ILE A 101 -2.73 19.05 -1.35
CA ILE A 101 -3.65 19.61 -2.34
C ILE A 101 -3.51 21.12 -2.43
N ASN A 102 -3.74 21.67 -3.62
CA ASN A 102 -3.81 23.10 -3.87
C ASN A 102 -4.93 23.37 -4.88
N ASN A 103 -5.89 24.24 -4.55
CA ASN A 103 -7.04 24.54 -5.39
C ASN A 103 -7.73 23.28 -5.96
N GLU A 104 -7.98 22.29 -5.09
CA GLU A 104 -8.57 20.98 -5.44
C GLU A 104 -7.72 20.09 -6.38
N ILE A 105 -6.46 20.46 -6.68
CA ILE A 105 -5.53 19.63 -7.45
C ILE A 105 -4.60 18.90 -6.48
N LEU A 106 -4.38 17.60 -6.71
CA LEU A 106 -3.36 16.85 -5.97
C LEU A 106 -1.99 17.22 -6.50
N GLU A 107 -1.20 17.94 -5.71
CA GLU A 107 0.17 18.33 -6.06
C GLU A 107 1.18 17.26 -5.68
N ASP A 108 1.00 16.61 -4.53
CA ASP A 108 1.91 15.60 -4.02
C ASP A 108 1.18 14.54 -3.20
N PHE A 109 1.35 13.27 -3.55
CA PHE A 109 0.74 12.13 -2.86
C PHE A 109 1.47 11.70 -1.57
N SER A 110 2.59 12.36 -1.28
CA SER A 110 3.51 12.06 -0.19
C SER A 110 3.75 13.23 0.78
N ALA A 111 3.18 14.38 0.48
CA ALA A 111 3.41 15.63 1.19
C ALA A 111 4.90 15.95 1.41
N GLY A 112 5.70 15.82 0.35
CA GLY A 112 7.13 16.07 0.35
C GLY A 112 7.92 14.96 1.05
N HIS A 113 7.45 13.71 0.96
CA HIS A 113 7.97 12.61 1.76
C HIS A 113 8.04 12.95 3.26
N ILE A 114 6.92 13.45 3.81
CA ILE A 114 6.81 13.87 5.22
C ILE A 114 7.47 12.87 6.18
N SER A 115 8.17 13.38 7.19
CA SER A 115 8.90 12.53 8.13
C SER A 115 7.96 11.69 8.99
N ASP A 116 8.45 10.54 9.49
CA ASP A 116 7.67 9.67 10.39
C ASP A 116 7.16 10.43 11.62
N LYS A 117 8.01 11.31 12.20
CA LYS A 117 7.67 12.10 13.40
C LYS A 117 6.53 13.08 13.16
N GLU A 118 6.54 13.79 12.03
CA GLU A 118 5.47 14.73 11.69
C GLU A 118 4.19 13.99 11.33
N ALA A 119 4.30 12.88 10.58
CA ALA A 119 3.16 12.04 10.25
C ALA A 119 2.50 11.48 11.52
N GLU A 120 3.27 10.98 12.49
CA GLU A 120 2.77 10.51 13.80
C GLU A 120 1.97 11.61 14.53
N LEU A 121 2.49 12.83 14.55
CA LEU A 121 1.80 13.97 15.17
C LEU A 121 0.47 14.29 14.47
N ILE A 122 0.48 14.35 13.13
CA ILE A 122 -0.73 14.57 12.33
C ILE A 122 -1.76 13.46 12.57
N ILE A 123 -1.33 12.20 12.57
CA ILE A 123 -2.23 11.07 12.82
C ILE A 123 -2.80 11.11 14.24
N SER A 124 -2.03 11.56 15.23
CA SER A 124 -2.55 11.79 16.59
C SER A 124 -3.64 12.86 16.62
N ILE A 125 -3.45 13.98 15.93
CA ILE A 125 -4.45 15.06 15.83
C ILE A 125 -5.73 14.55 15.15
N LEU A 126 -5.60 13.77 14.08
CA LEU A 126 -6.75 13.18 13.39
C LEU A 126 -7.49 12.17 14.28
N ASN A 127 -6.79 11.38 15.10
CA ASN A 127 -7.44 10.53 16.09
C ASN A 127 -8.23 11.33 17.14
N GLU A 128 -7.70 12.45 17.62
CA GLU A 128 -8.40 13.30 18.59
C GLU A 128 -9.64 13.95 17.99
N ARG A 129 -9.55 14.41 16.73
CA ARG A 129 -10.60 15.23 16.09
C ARG A 129 -11.63 14.43 15.31
N LEU A 130 -11.21 13.33 14.65
CA LEU A 130 -12.05 12.51 13.77
C LEU A 130 -12.21 11.07 14.29
N GLY A 131 -11.29 10.62 15.14
CA GLY A 131 -11.34 9.29 15.73
C GLY A 131 -12.51 9.12 16.70
N ASN A 132 -13.00 7.90 16.81
CA ASN A 132 -14.07 7.50 17.72
C ASN A 132 -14.05 5.98 17.93
N ASN A 133 -15.10 5.41 18.52
CA ASN A 133 -15.21 3.96 18.76
C ASN A 133 -15.13 3.11 17.49
N ASN A 134 -15.52 3.67 16.35
CA ASN A 134 -15.56 2.98 15.07
C ASN A 134 -14.40 3.38 14.14
N ILE A 135 -13.69 4.48 14.40
CA ILE A 135 -12.65 5.02 13.50
C ILE A 135 -11.38 5.27 14.29
N ASN A 136 -10.30 4.60 13.89
CA ASN A 136 -8.97 4.80 14.48
C ASN A 136 -7.93 4.95 13.39
N PHE A 137 -7.02 5.90 13.54
CA PHE A 137 -5.87 6.10 12.66
C PHE A 137 -4.60 5.58 13.32
N TYR A 138 -3.70 5.02 12.52
CA TYR A 138 -2.43 4.45 12.97
C TYR A 138 -1.32 4.98 12.08
N ALA A 139 -0.29 5.52 12.72
CA ALA A 139 0.89 5.99 12.02
C ALA A 139 1.65 4.79 11.43
N GLY A 140 2.03 4.92 10.16
CA GLY A 140 2.86 3.95 9.47
C GLY A 140 4.21 4.56 9.14
N LYS A 141 4.63 4.45 7.88
CA LYS A 141 5.90 5.03 7.41
C LYS A 141 5.65 6.23 6.53
N SER A 142 6.17 7.38 6.94
CA SER A 142 6.07 8.66 6.25
C SER A 142 4.59 8.97 5.98
N TYR A 143 4.24 9.31 4.75
CA TYR A 143 2.87 9.57 4.33
C TYR A 143 1.95 8.34 4.37
N ARG A 144 2.46 7.11 4.52
CA ARG A 144 1.67 5.86 4.43
C ARG A 144 1.18 5.43 5.80
N ASN A 145 -0.05 5.81 6.12
CA ASN A 145 -0.71 5.50 7.40
C ASN A 145 -1.90 4.58 7.17
N ILE A 146 -2.57 4.16 8.25
CA ILE A 146 -3.71 3.25 8.18
C ILE A 146 -4.88 3.84 8.97
N MET A 147 -6.09 3.73 8.43
CA MET A 147 -7.34 3.89 9.16
C MET A 147 -7.99 2.53 9.35
N ILE A 148 -8.45 2.22 10.56
CA ILE A 148 -9.30 1.09 10.86
C ILE A 148 -10.72 1.58 11.10
N TYR A 149 -11.67 0.99 10.36
CA TYR A 149 -13.09 1.22 10.50
C TYR A 149 -13.78 -0.04 11.05
N LYS A 150 -14.53 0.11 12.15
CA LYS A 150 -15.25 -0.96 12.87
C LYS A 150 -16.76 -0.77 12.90
N GLY A 151 -17.29 0.08 12.03
CA GLY A 151 -18.73 0.29 11.94
C GLY A 151 -19.43 -0.77 11.06
N ASN A 152 -20.76 -0.66 10.98
CA ASN A 152 -21.59 -1.65 10.30
C ASN A 152 -21.64 -1.48 8.76
N THR A 153 -21.23 -0.32 8.24
CA THR A 153 -21.26 -0.05 6.80
C THR A 153 -20.04 -0.65 6.14
N ARG A 154 -20.23 -1.53 5.15
CA ARG A 154 -19.12 -2.07 4.37
C ARG A 154 -18.45 -0.98 3.53
N ILE A 155 -17.12 -0.92 3.54
CA ILE A 155 -16.32 0.04 2.78
C ILE A 155 -15.91 -0.62 1.45
N GLU A 156 -16.88 -0.76 0.54
CA GLU A 156 -16.71 -1.39 -0.79
C GLU A 156 -16.52 -0.34 -1.90
N ALA A 157 -16.26 0.92 -1.52
CA ALA A 157 -16.11 2.03 -2.44
C ALA A 157 -14.94 1.82 -3.41
N ASP A 158 -15.11 2.17 -4.68
CA ASP A 158 -14.01 2.27 -5.63
C ASP A 158 -13.17 3.50 -5.28
N CYS A 159 -11.89 3.28 -4.96
CA CYS A 159 -10.97 4.30 -4.47
C CYS A 159 -9.73 4.35 -5.35
N THR A 160 -9.40 5.54 -5.87
CA THR A 160 -8.23 5.71 -6.73
C THR A 160 -6.97 5.92 -5.89
N PRO A 161 -5.84 5.26 -6.18
CA PRO A 161 -4.56 5.54 -5.53
C PRO A 161 -4.10 6.99 -5.82
N PRO A 162 -3.55 7.73 -4.83
CA PRO A 162 -3.24 9.14 -5.02
C PRO A 162 -2.09 9.39 -5.99
N HIS A 163 -1.19 8.42 -6.16
CA HIS A 163 -0.07 8.51 -7.12
C HIS A 163 -0.52 8.41 -8.60
N ASP A 164 -1.73 7.93 -8.87
CA ASP A 164 -2.28 7.86 -10.23
C ASP A 164 -2.98 9.16 -10.67
N ILE A 165 -3.18 10.09 -9.73
CA ILE A 165 -3.95 11.33 -9.92
C ILE A 165 -3.17 12.61 -9.61
N ILE A 166 -1.84 12.54 -9.58
CA ILE A 166 -0.97 13.72 -9.48
C ILE A 166 -1.30 14.70 -10.63
N GLY A 167 -1.49 15.97 -10.29
CA GLY A 167 -1.88 17.04 -11.22
C GLY A 167 -3.34 17.00 -11.66
N LYS A 168 -4.18 16.12 -11.08
CA LYS A 168 -5.61 16.02 -11.40
C LYS A 168 -6.47 16.54 -10.24
N SER A 169 -7.73 16.86 -10.56
CA SER A 169 -8.73 17.28 -9.57
C SER A 169 -9.08 16.13 -8.61
N ILE A 170 -9.00 16.40 -7.30
CA ILE A 170 -9.40 15.44 -6.26
C ILE A 170 -10.89 15.14 -6.34
N LYS A 171 -11.72 16.15 -6.62
CA LYS A 171 -13.19 16.06 -6.68
C LYS A 171 -13.68 15.02 -7.68
N ASN A 172 -13.02 14.95 -8.85
CA ASN A 172 -13.37 14.00 -9.90
C ASN A 172 -12.94 12.55 -9.58
N ASN A 173 -12.05 12.38 -8.61
CA ASN A 173 -11.42 11.11 -8.23
C ASN A 173 -11.76 10.68 -6.78
N LEU A 174 -12.70 11.35 -6.12
CA LEU A 174 -13.21 10.93 -4.81
C LEU A 174 -13.79 9.51 -4.88
N PRO A 175 -13.77 8.75 -3.77
CA PRO A 175 -14.33 7.41 -3.70
C PRO A 175 -15.77 7.33 -4.21
N LYS A 176 -16.15 6.21 -4.81
CA LYS A 176 -17.51 6.01 -5.36
C LYS A 176 -18.11 4.69 -4.91
N GLY A 177 -19.41 4.66 -4.68
CA GLY A 177 -20.12 3.44 -4.28
C GLY A 177 -20.27 3.31 -2.76
N ARG A 178 -20.47 2.09 -2.28
CA ARG A 178 -20.89 1.85 -0.90
C ARG A 178 -19.81 2.22 0.12
N GLY A 179 -20.16 3.04 1.11
CA GLY A 179 -19.23 3.49 2.14
C GLY A 179 -18.33 4.65 1.70
N SER A 180 -18.52 5.17 0.48
CA SER A 180 -17.75 6.31 -0.03
C SER A 180 -18.02 7.57 0.77
N GLU A 181 -19.25 7.78 1.22
CA GLU A 181 -19.69 8.90 2.05
C GLU A 181 -18.87 9.01 3.35
N ILE A 182 -18.60 7.88 4.02
CA ILE A 182 -17.78 7.86 5.23
C ILE A 182 -16.35 8.28 4.92
N LEU A 183 -15.80 7.79 3.80
CA LEU A 183 -14.43 8.11 3.41
C LEU A 183 -14.30 9.58 3.00
N ILE A 184 -15.23 10.08 2.19
CA ILE A 184 -15.26 11.47 1.72
C ILE A 184 -15.40 12.43 2.90
N ASP A 185 -16.33 12.17 3.82
CA ASP A 185 -16.51 13.00 5.01
C ASP A 185 -15.21 13.10 5.82
N LEU A 186 -14.49 11.99 6.02
CA LEU A 186 -13.21 12.01 6.73
C LEU A 186 -12.12 12.75 5.97
N MET A 187 -12.06 12.58 4.64
CA MET A 187 -11.12 13.28 3.78
C MET A 187 -11.35 14.80 3.83
N GLU A 188 -12.58 15.26 3.63
CA GLU A 188 -12.93 16.69 3.65
C GLU A 188 -12.70 17.32 5.04
N ASN A 189 -13.15 16.63 6.10
CA ASN A 189 -12.93 17.14 7.46
C ASN A 189 -11.45 17.17 7.85
N SER A 190 -10.63 16.22 7.36
CA SER A 190 -9.18 16.28 7.56
C SER A 190 -8.57 17.54 6.95
N TYR A 191 -9.06 17.98 5.79
CA TYR A 191 -8.58 19.20 5.15
C TYR A 191 -8.85 20.43 6.01
N HIS A 192 -10.07 20.55 6.54
CA HIS A 192 -10.45 21.64 7.44
C HIS A 192 -9.60 21.70 8.70
N ILE A 193 -9.19 20.55 9.23
CA ILE A 193 -8.32 20.46 10.41
C ILE A 193 -6.88 20.83 10.07
N LEU A 194 -6.36 20.34 8.93
CA LEU A 194 -4.93 20.34 8.65
C LEU A 194 -4.45 21.57 7.88
N VAL A 195 -5.27 22.17 7.01
CA VAL A 195 -4.83 23.24 6.09
C VAL A 195 -4.19 24.43 6.82
N ASN A 196 -4.72 24.80 7.99
CA ASN A 196 -4.23 25.92 8.80
C ASN A 196 -3.56 25.46 10.11
N HIS A 197 -3.22 24.18 10.24
CA HIS A 197 -2.55 23.65 11.42
C HIS A 197 -1.09 24.12 11.49
N ASP A 198 -0.57 24.36 12.70
CA ASP A 198 0.76 24.96 12.88
C ASP A 198 1.88 24.14 12.25
N ILE A 199 1.75 22.81 12.23
CA ILE A 199 2.68 21.92 11.50
C ILE A 199 2.78 22.33 10.03
N ASN A 200 1.65 22.53 9.36
CA ASN A 200 1.64 22.90 7.94
C ASN A 200 2.09 24.33 7.71
N LYS A 201 1.86 25.26 8.64
CA LYS A 201 2.45 26.61 8.58
C LYS A 201 3.98 26.54 8.59
N VAL A 202 4.55 25.77 9.51
CA VAL A 202 6.01 25.57 9.59
C VAL A 202 6.55 24.91 8.32
N ARG A 203 5.87 23.88 7.79
CA ARG A 203 6.27 23.24 6.52
C ARG A 203 6.31 24.24 5.38
N ILE A 204 5.27 25.08 5.24
CA ILE A 204 5.21 26.12 4.21
C ILE A 204 6.32 27.17 4.40
N ASP A 205 6.58 27.62 5.62
CA ASP A 205 7.65 28.58 5.93
C ASP A 205 9.05 28.04 5.58
N LEU A 206 9.23 26.71 5.65
CA LEU A 206 10.46 26.01 5.26
C LEU A 206 10.51 25.66 3.76
N GLY A 207 9.48 25.99 2.98
CA GLY A 207 9.38 25.64 1.56
C GLY A 207 9.07 24.16 1.29
N GLU A 208 8.54 23.45 2.29
CA GLU A 208 8.11 22.06 2.18
C GLU A 208 6.63 21.94 1.82
N ASN A 209 6.27 20.84 1.18
CA ASN A 209 4.88 20.54 0.83
C ASN A 209 4.04 20.28 2.10
N PRO A 210 2.89 20.96 2.31
CA PRO A 210 2.05 20.74 3.48
C PRO A 210 1.28 19.41 3.37
N ALA A 211 1.18 18.67 4.46
CA ALA A 211 0.30 17.52 4.60
C ALA A 211 -1.09 18.00 5.00
N ASN A 212 -1.81 18.60 4.06
CA ASN A 212 -3.04 19.35 4.33
C ASN A 212 -4.32 18.53 4.16
N MET A 213 -4.26 17.28 3.71
CA MET A 213 -5.44 16.42 3.60
C MET A 213 -5.04 14.94 3.71
N ILE A 214 -5.94 14.08 4.19
CA ILE A 214 -5.81 12.63 4.07
C ILE A 214 -6.46 12.13 2.79
N TRP A 215 -5.88 11.08 2.20
CA TRP A 215 -6.47 10.36 1.08
C TRP A 215 -6.64 8.88 1.43
N LEU A 216 -7.89 8.42 1.45
CA LEU A 216 -8.26 7.07 1.87
C LEU A 216 -8.47 6.14 0.67
N TRP A 217 -7.74 5.03 0.63
CA TRP A 217 -7.78 4.09 -0.50
C TRP A 217 -7.25 2.69 -0.13
N GLY A 218 -7.33 1.73 -1.07
CA GLY A 218 -6.76 0.39 -0.91
C GLY A 218 -7.39 -0.41 0.23
N GLN A 219 -8.65 -0.10 0.55
CA GLN A 219 -9.43 -0.66 1.63
C GLN A 219 -9.63 -2.18 1.48
N GLY A 220 -9.84 -2.84 2.61
CA GLY A 220 -10.11 -4.25 2.65
C GLY A 220 -10.44 -4.78 4.03
N GLN A 221 -11.02 -5.98 4.08
CA GLN A 221 -11.17 -6.73 5.33
C GLN A 221 -9.97 -7.66 5.54
N ARG A 222 -9.87 -8.24 6.73
CA ARG A 222 -8.84 -9.25 7.02
C ARG A 222 -8.92 -10.41 6.01
N PRO A 223 -7.82 -10.79 5.33
CA PRO A 223 -7.82 -11.94 4.44
C PRO A 223 -7.93 -13.25 5.23
N SER A 224 -8.69 -14.21 4.70
CA SER A 224 -8.84 -15.55 5.27
C SER A 224 -7.87 -16.53 4.61
N LEU A 225 -6.56 -16.34 4.83
CA LEU A 225 -5.53 -17.21 4.27
C LEU A 225 -5.44 -18.54 5.04
N ILE A 226 -5.32 -19.64 4.32
CA ILE A 226 -4.94 -20.94 4.89
C ILE A 226 -3.46 -20.85 5.31
N PRO A 227 -3.07 -21.23 6.54
CA PRO A 227 -1.67 -21.17 6.96
C PRO A 227 -0.75 -21.97 6.02
N PHE A 228 0.44 -21.45 5.75
CA PHE A 228 1.36 -22.02 4.76
C PHE A 228 1.73 -23.48 5.07
N LYS A 229 1.94 -23.77 6.36
CA LYS A 229 2.22 -25.13 6.85
C LYS A 229 1.05 -26.10 6.62
N VAL A 230 -0.19 -25.62 6.70
CA VAL A 230 -1.37 -26.43 6.43
C VAL A 230 -1.47 -26.74 4.93
N LEU A 231 -1.19 -25.75 4.07
CA LEU A 231 -1.30 -25.90 2.63
C LEU A 231 -0.18 -26.78 2.02
N TYR A 232 1.07 -26.63 2.51
CA TYR A 232 2.24 -27.27 1.90
C TYR A 232 2.98 -28.26 2.80
N GLY A 233 2.59 -28.42 4.07
CA GLY A 233 3.25 -29.33 5.01
C GLY A 233 4.64 -28.89 5.49
N VAL A 234 5.09 -27.69 5.10
CA VAL A 234 6.42 -27.15 5.43
C VAL A 234 6.30 -25.79 6.11
N SER A 235 7.27 -25.46 6.96
CA SER A 235 7.42 -24.10 7.51
C SER A 235 8.34 -23.25 6.64
N GLY A 236 8.19 -21.94 6.73
CA GLY A 236 8.97 -20.97 5.97
C GLY A 236 9.24 -19.70 6.76
N ALA A 237 10.06 -18.84 6.17
CA ALA A 237 10.31 -17.48 6.65
C ALA A 237 10.38 -16.54 5.44
N VAL A 238 9.94 -15.29 5.63
CA VAL A 238 10.01 -14.24 4.61
C VAL A 238 11.02 -13.20 5.06
N ILE A 239 12.00 -12.91 4.22
CA ILE A 239 13.00 -11.86 4.44
C ILE A 239 12.67 -10.72 3.46
N THR A 240 12.20 -9.59 3.97
CA THR A 240 11.71 -8.49 3.14
C THR A 240 11.83 -7.13 3.83
N GLY A 241 12.08 -6.09 3.03
CA GLY A 241 11.94 -4.69 3.45
C GLY A 241 10.57 -4.08 3.10
N VAL A 242 9.68 -4.86 2.46
CA VAL A 242 8.38 -4.41 1.98
C VAL A 242 7.28 -4.80 2.97
N ASP A 243 6.57 -3.80 3.50
CA ASP A 243 5.53 -3.97 4.52
C ASP A 243 4.42 -4.94 4.09
N LEU A 244 4.03 -4.93 2.81
CA LEU A 244 3.03 -5.86 2.26
C LEU A 244 3.42 -7.33 2.44
N LEU A 245 4.65 -7.69 2.08
CA LEU A 245 5.14 -9.07 2.18
C LEU A 245 5.31 -9.50 3.63
N LYS A 246 5.71 -8.57 4.51
CA LYS A 246 5.77 -8.80 5.96
C LYS A 246 4.37 -9.06 6.54
N GLY A 247 3.39 -8.28 6.11
CA GLY A 247 1.99 -8.45 6.48
C GLY A 247 1.40 -9.78 6.02
N MET A 248 1.61 -10.15 4.74
CA MET A 248 1.25 -11.47 4.22
C MET A 248 1.87 -12.58 5.05
N ALA A 249 3.17 -12.51 5.33
CA ALA A 249 3.87 -13.52 6.13
C ALA A 249 3.23 -13.70 7.52
N THR A 250 2.73 -12.62 8.13
CA THR A 250 2.05 -12.65 9.43
C THR A 250 0.70 -13.39 9.37
N TYR A 251 -0.02 -13.30 8.26
CA TYR A 251 -1.26 -14.05 8.05
C TYR A 251 -1.03 -15.52 7.66
N LEU A 252 0.16 -15.84 7.17
CA LEU A 252 0.52 -17.17 6.67
C LEU A 252 1.23 -18.06 7.70
N ALA A 253 1.68 -17.47 8.81
CA ALA A 253 2.38 -18.13 9.91
C ALA A 253 1.41 -18.95 10.78
#